data_AF-A0A8T4F8W3-F1
#
_entry.id   AF-A0A8T4F8W3-F1
#
_cell.length_a   1.000
_cell.length_b   1.000
_cell.length_c   1.000
_cell.angle_alpha   90.00
_cell.angle_beta   90.00
_cell.angle_gamma   90.00
#
_symmetry.space_group_name_H-M   'P 1'
#
loop_
_entity.id
_entity.type
_entity.pdbx_description
1 polymer ?
#
loop_
_entity_poly.entity_id
_entity_poly.type
_entity_poly.pdbx_seq_one_letter_code
_entity_poly.pdbx_strand_id
1 'polypeptide(L)'
;STLVRMVVDADGQVLDMGRGVRLATPAQRRALYVRYATCITEGCPIPAHLCQIDHIDPWASGGRTDLDRLAPCCSFHNRDRAIHPQRYRIRRTDDGRWALTYLGLHPQRVPR
;
A
#
# COMPACT_ATOMS: atom_id res chain seq x y z
N SER A 1 28.61 10.27 2.28
CA SER A 1 27.99 8.93 2.35
C SER A 1 26.59 9.04 2.88
N THR A 2 25.63 8.37 2.23
CA THR A 2 24.24 8.29 2.67
C THR A 2 24.04 6.95 3.36
N LEU A 3 23.63 6.95 4.64
CA LEU A 3 23.21 5.74 5.35
C LEU A 3 21.83 5.32 4.86
N VAL A 4 21.67 4.04 4.52
CA VAL A 4 20.39 3.45 4.13
C VAL A 4 20.08 2.23 5.01
N ARG A 5 18.82 2.08 5.39
CA ARG A 5 18.32 0.89 6.09
C ARG A 5 18.16 -0.23 5.07
N MET A 6 18.65 -1.43 5.39
CA MET A 6 18.43 -2.64 4.63
C MET A 6 17.59 -3.61 5.48
N VAL A 7 16.47 -4.05 4.95
CA VAL A 7 15.63 -5.10 5.53
C VAL A 7 15.67 -6.29 4.60
N VAL A 8 15.97 -7.47 5.15
CA VAL A 8 15.98 -8.74 4.43
C VAL A 8 15.02 -9.73 5.07
N ASP A 9 14.44 -10.63 4.28
CA ASP A 9 13.73 -11.80 4.83
C ASP A 9 14.70 -12.91 5.25
N ALA A 10 14.15 -14.03 5.75
CA ALA A 10 14.92 -15.18 6.22
C ALA A 10 15.77 -15.83 5.11
N ASP A 11 15.39 -15.66 3.85
CA ASP A 11 16.11 -16.17 2.68
C ASP A 11 17.09 -15.13 2.10
N GLY A 12 17.30 -14.00 2.80
CA GLY A 12 18.21 -12.92 2.40
C GLY A 12 17.65 -11.99 1.32
N GLN A 13 16.36 -12.05 0.99
CA GLN A 13 15.77 -11.18 -0.04
C GLN A 13 15.56 -9.78 0.51
N VAL A 14 16.06 -8.78 -0.22
CA VAL A 14 15.88 -7.37 0.14
C VAL A 14 14.41 -6.98 0.02
N LEU A 15 13.85 -6.48 1.11
CA LEU A 15 12.47 -6.00 1.20
C LEU A 15 12.37 -4.47 1.06
N ASP A 16 13.48 -3.77 1.27
CA ASP A 16 13.60 -2.31 1.07
C ASP A 16 14.38 -2.04 -0.23
N MET A 17 13.67 -2.02 -1.36
CA MET A 17 14.29 -1.93 -2.70
C MET A 17 14.59 -0.49 -3.13
N GLY A 18 14.19 0.51 -2.34
CA GLY A 18 14.37 1.92 -2.66
C GLY A 18 13.80 2.28 -4.03
N ARG A 19 14.64 2.82 -4.91
CA ARG A 19 14.26 3.24 -6.27
C ARG A 19 14.83 2.34 -7.38
N GLY A 20 15.47 1.22 -7.02
CA GLY A 20 16.10 0.31 -7.99
C GLY A 20 15.09 -0.46 -8.85
N VAL A 21 13.90 -0.72 -8.31
CA VAL A 21 12.79 -1.35 -9.04
C VAL A 21 11.48 -0.63 -8.75
N ARG A 22 10.66 -0.45 -9.78
CA ARG A 22 9.33 0.16 -9.63
C ARG A 22 8.30 -0.81 -9.08
N LEU A 23 8.34 -2.07 -9.50
CA LEU A 23 7.31 -3.05 -9.17
C LEU A 23 7.71 -3.82 -7.91
N ALA A 24 6.72 -4.11 -7.06
CA ALA A 24 6.92 -4.95 -5.89
C ALA A 24 7.39 -6.35 -6.30
N THR A 25 8.41 -6.85 -5.62
CA THR A 25 8.96 -8.19 -5.83
C THR A 25 8.01 -9.28 -5.33
N PRO A 26 8.18 -10.55 -5.74
CA PRO A 26 7.39 -11.66 -5.20
C PRO A 26 7.47 -11.79 -3.66
N ALA A 27 8.64 -11.54 -3.06
CA ALA A 27 8.82 -11.56 -1.61
C ALA A 27 8.03 -10.44 -0.92
N GLN A 28 8.10 -9.21 -1.44
CA GLN A 28 7.30 -8.09 -0.93
C GLN A 28 5.80 -8.35 -1.06
N ARG A 29 5.34 -8.93 -2.17
CA ARG A 29 3.93 -9.31 -2.34
C ARG A 29 3.45 -10.28 -1.26
N ARG A 30 4.22 -11.35 -1.00
CA ARG A 30 3.90 -12.32 0.07
C ARG A 30 3.80 -11.65 1.43
N ALA A 31 4.78 -10.82 1.78
CA ALA A 31 4.79 -10.09 3.05
C ALA A 31 3.58 -9.15 3.18
N LEU A 32 3.21 -8.45 2.11
CA LEU A 32 2.02 -7.59 2.10
C LEU A 32 0.72 -8.37 2.24
N TYR A 33 0.61 -9.56 1.65
CA TYR A 33 -0.60 -10.39 1.79
C TYR A 33 -0.78 -10.97 3.20
N VAL A 34 0.31 -11.15 3.95
CA VAL A 34 0.23 -11.49 5.38
C VAL A 34 -0.20 -10.28 6.21
N ARG A 35 0.28 -9.07 5.84
CA ARG A 35 0.00 -7.83 6.58
C ARG A 35 -1.40 -7.25 6.32
N TYR A 36 -1.98 -7.53 5.15
CA TYR A 36 -3.24 -6.96 4.70
C TYR A 36 -4.16 -8.08 4.22
N ALA A 37 -5.32 -8.23 4.86
CA ALA A 37 -6.35 -9.18 4.40
C ALA A 37 -7.03 -8.71 3.11
N THR A 38 -7.30 -7.40 3.01
CA THR A 38 -8.03 -6.77 1.90
C THR A 38 -7.31 -5.52 1.40
N CYS A 39 -7.88 -4.88 0.38
CA CYS A 39 -7.52 -3.55 -0.10
C CYS A 39 -7.29 -2.56 1.06
N ILE A 40 -6.27 -1.71 0.91
CA ILE A 40 -5.87 -0.69 1.90
C ILE A 40 -6.98 0.31 2.25
N THR A 41 -7.94 0.51 1.34
CA THR A 41 -9.12 1.33 1.58
C THR A 41 -10.03 0.71 2.65
N GLU A 42 -10.27 1.45 3.72
CA GLU A 42 -11.09 1.01 4.84
C GLU A 42 -12.50 0.59 4.36
N GLY A 43 -12.95 -0.59 4.80
CA GLY A 43 -14.25 -1.15 4.42
C GLY A 43 -14.32 -1.80 3.04
N CYS A 44 -13.25 -1.76 2.24
CA CYS A 44 -13.23 -2.46 0.95
C CYS A 44 -13.00 -3.98 1.16
N PRO A 45 -13.90 -4.85 0.65
CA PRO A 45 -13.81 -6.29 0.90
C PRO A 45 -12.89 -7.02 -0.09
N ILE A 46 -12.32 -6.34 -1.09
CA ILE A 46 -11.50 -6.99 -2.12
C ILE A 46 -10.25 -7.61 -1.47
N PRO A 47 -10.04 -8.93 -1.58
CA PRO A 47 -8.88 -9.59 -0.99
C PRO A 47 -7.55 -9.02 -1.51
N ALA A 48 -6.54 -8.95 -0.64
CA ALA A 48 -5.25 -8.38 -0.99
C ALA A 48 -4.56 -9.09 -2.17
N HIS A 49 -4.75 -10.41 -2.31
CA HIS A 49 -4.19 -11.19 -3.43
C HIS A 49 -4.83 -10.87 -4.79
N LEU A 50 -6.00 -10.22 -4.83
CA LEU A 50 -6.64 -9.69 -6.04
C LEU A 50 -6.33 -8.20 -6.27
N CYS A 51 -5.58 -7.58 -5.37
CA CYS A 51 -5.21 -6.18 -5.45
C CYS A 51 -3.89 -5.99 -6.21
N GLN A 52 -3.70 -4.78 -6.72
CA GLN A 52 -2.39 -4.31 -7.17
C GLN A 52 -1.57 -3.90 -5.94
N ILE A 53 -0.25 -4.08 -5.97
CA ILE A 53 0.61 -3.47 -4.97
C ILE A 53 0.95 -2.06 -5.42
N ASP A 54 0.68 -1.11 -4.55
CA ASP A 54 0.72 0.31 -4.83
C ASP A 54 1.58 1.06 -3.82
N HIS A 55 2.17 2.16 -4.26
CA HIS A 55 3.01 2.99 -3.42
C HIS A 55 2.15 3.95 -2.60
N ILE A 56 2.53 4.12 -1.33
CA ILE A 56 1.98 5.16 -0.46
C ILE A 56 2.28 6.54 -1.02
N ASP A 57 3.56 6.78 -1.26
CA ASP A 57 4.06 7.97 -1.94
C ASP A 57 4.13 7.66 -3.45
N PRO A 58 3.51 8.42 -4.36
CA PRO A 58 3.51 8.09 -5.77
C PRO A 58 4.93 7.88 -6.33
N TRP A 59 5.15 6.78 -7.05
CA TRP A 59 6.46 6.47 -7.63
C TRP A 59 7.02 7.61 -8.48
N ALA A 60 6.16 8.23 -9.31
CA ALA A 60 6.52 9.35 -10.17
C ALA A 60 6.97 10.60 -9.38
N SER A 61 6.54 10.73 -8.13
CA SER A 61 6.87 11.85 -7.23
C SER A 61 8.01 11.54 -6.26
N GLY A 62 8.68 10.40 -6.41
CA GLY A 62 9.81 10.05 -5.56
C GLY A 62 9.63 8.80 -4.70
N GLY A 63 8.42 8.21 -4.69
CA GLY A 63 8.06 7.06 -3.87
C GLY A 63 9.01 5.88 -4.00
N ARG A 64 9.21 5.16 -2.89
CA ARG A 64 10.16 4.05 -2.79
C ARG A 64 9.43 2.71 -2.76
N THR A 65 9.98 1.71 -3.43
CA THR A 65 9.53 0.31 -3.37
C THR A 65 10.11 -0.36 -2.12
N ASP A 66 9.84 0.20 -0.96
CA ASP A 66 10.17 -0.39 0.33
C ASP A 66 8.94 -1.03 0.94
N LEU A 67 9.10 -2.13 1.67
CA LEU A 67 7.96 -2.90 2.15
C LEU A 67 7.00 -2.09 3.03
N ASP A 68 7.51 -1.14 3.81
CA ASP A 68 6.70 -0.24 4.65
C ASP A 68 6.05 0.91 3.89
N ARG A 69 6.41 1.13 2.61
CA ARG A 69 5.84 2.14 1.70
C ARG A 69 4.98 1.56 0.59
N LEU A 70 4.63 0.27 0.71
CA LEU A 70 3.77 -0.43 -0.21
C LEU A 70 2.51 -0.95 0.50
N ALA A 71 1.41 -1.05 -0.25
CA ALA A 71 0.17 -1.66 0.23
C ALA A 71 -0.67 -2.22 -0.92
N PRO A 72 -1.53 -3.22 -0.68
CA PRO A 72 -2.48 -3.70 -1.68
C PRO A 72 -3.61 -2.70 -1.87
N CYS A 73 -3.88 -2.29 -3.11
CA CYS A 73 -4.99 -1.44 -3.51
C CYS A 73 -5.74 -2.07 -4.69
N CYS A 74 -7.07 -2.21 -4.59
CA CYS A 74 -7.84 -2.80 -5.68
C CYS A 74 -7.79 -1.89 -6.94
N SER A 75 -8.01 -2.47 -8.11
CA SER A 75 -7.92 -1.74 -9.39
C SER A 75 -8.82 -0.50 -9.44
N PHE A 76 -10.00 -0.55 -8.81
CA PHE A 76 -10.91 0.58 -8.68
C PHE A 76 -10.30 1.71 -7.83
N HIS A 77 -9.97 1.46 -6.56
CA HIS A 77 -9.45 2.49 -5.66
C HIS A 77 -8.07 2.99 -6.08
N ASN A 78 -7.23 2.14 -6.69
CA ASN A 78 -5.95 2.58 -7.23
C ASN A 78 -6.15 3.62 -8.34
N ARG A 79 -7.01 3.31 -9.31
CA ARG A 79 -7.34 4.23 -10.40
C ARG A 79 -8.03 5.49 -9.89
N ASP A 80 -9.05 5.37 -9.05
CA ASP A 80 -9.81 6.51 -8.54
C ASP A 80 -8.93 7.42 -7.67
N ARG A 81 -8.02 6.89 -6.86
CA ARG A 81 -7.05 7.69 -6.10
C ARG A 81 -6.06 8.44 -7.00
N ALA A 82 -5.61 7.82 -8.09
CA ALA A 82 -4.70 8.46 -9.03
C ALA A 82 -5.35 9.68 -9.72
N ILE A 83 -6.65 9.62 -9.99
CA ILE A 83 -7.40 10.69 -10.67
C ILE A 83 -7.96 11.71 -9.66
N HIS A 84 -8.36 11.26 -8.48
CA HIS A 84 -9.05 12.05 -7.47
C HIS A 84 -8.42 11.91 -6.07
N PRO A 85 -7.15 12.31 -5.88
CA PRO A 85 -6.45 12.11 -4.62
C PRO A 85 -7.16 12.78 -3.42
N GLN A 86 -7.87 13.88 -3.64
CA GLN A 86 -8.65 14.59 -2.62
C GLN A 86 -9.79 13.77 -2.00
N ARG A 87 -10.19 12.65 -2.62
CA ARG A 87 -11.18 11.70 -2.07
C ARG A 87 -10.59 10.73 -1.06
N TYR A 88 -9.28 10.76 -0.83
CA TYR A 88 -8.61 9.79 0.04
C TYR A 88 -7.81 10.51 1.11
N ARG A 89 -8.00 10.10 2.35
CA ARG A 89 -7.10 10.46 3.44
C ARG A 89 -6.24 9.25 3.76
N ILE A 90 -4.93 9.44 3.72
CA ILE A 90 -3.99 8.42 4.18
C ILE A 90 -3.77 8.54 5.68
N ARG A 91 -3.71 7.40 6.36
CA ARG A 91 -3.43 7.30 7.79
C ARG A 91 -2.57 6.07 8.08
N ARG A 92 -1.79 6.14 9.15
CA ARG A 92 -1.13 4.98 9.74
C ARG A 92 -1.98 4.45 10.90
N THR A 93 -2.26 3.16 10.90
CA THR A 93 -2.99 2.48 11.97
C THR A 93 -2.07 2.14 13.14
N ASP A 94 -2.64 1.69 14.25
CA ASP A 94 -1.90 1.40 15.49
C ASP A 94 -0.96 0.18 15.35
N ASP A 95 -1.33 -0.80 14.51
CA ASP A 95 -0.48 -1.92 14.08
C ASP A 95 0.54 -1.52 12.98
N GLY A 96 0.68 -0.21 12.74
CA GLY A 96 1.70 0.38 11.91
C GLY A 96 1.52 0.22 10.40
N ARG A 97 0.42 -0.39 9.94
CA ARG A 97 0.07 -0.48 8.51
C ARG A 97 -0.51 0.85 8.02
N TRP A 98 -0.58 1.01 6.71
CA TRP A 98 -1.25 2.15 6.09
C TRP A 98 -2.72 1.82 5.87
N ALA A 99 -3.57 2.85 5.88
CA ALA A 99 -4.97 2.76 5.55
C ALA A 99 -5.38 3.99 4.74
N LEU A 100 -6.33 3.80 3.83
CA LEU A 100 -6.97 4.90 3.12
C LEU A 100 -8.42 5.03 3.59
N THR A 101 -8.76 6.17 4.16
CA THR A 101 -10.16 6.53 4.38
C THR A 101 -10.69 7.15 3.09
N TYR A 102 -11.72 6.52 2.52
CA TYR A 102 -12.41 7.04 1.32
C TYR A 102 -13.48 8.04 1.72
N LEU A 103 -13.38 9.27 1.21
CA LEU A 103 -14.19 10.42 1.59
C LEU A 103 -15.39 10.68 0.65
N GLY A 104 -15.62 9.87 -0.38
CA GLY A 104 -16.84 9.92 -1.23
C GLY A 104 -16.69 9.05 -2.47
N LEU A 105 -17.70 8.31 -2.98
CA LEU A 105 -19.09 8.69 -3.31
C LEU A 105 -20.23 8.28 -2.34
N HIS A 106 -19.99 8.04 -1.05
CA HIS A 106 -21.09 7.88 -0.08
C HIS A 106 -20.81 8.59 1.25
N PRO A 107 -21.61 9.61 1.64
CA PRO A 107 -21.77 9.96 3.03
C PRO A 107 -22.63 8.85 3.67
N GLN A 108 -22.06 8.17 4.67
CA GLN A 108 -22.73 7.32 5.67
C GLN A 108 -23.41 6.02 5.21
N ARG A 109 -22.80 4.89 5.59
CA ARG A 109 -23.51 3.76 6.22
C ARG A 109 -22.62 3.15 7.31
N VAL A 110 -22.77 3.65 8.52
CA VAL A 110 -22.35 2.92 9.74
C VAL A 110 -23.44 1.88 10.01
N PRO A 111 -23.15 0.57 10.05
CA PRO A 111 -24.12 -0.39 10.57
C PRO A 111 -24.22 -0.20 12.08
N ARG A 112 -25.46 -0.08 12.55
CA ARG A 112 -25.85 -0.04 13.97
C ARG A 112 -25.56 -1.37 14.67
#